data_AF-A0A8T1S4B4-F1
#
_entry.id   AF-A0A8T1S4B4-F1
#
_cell.length_a   1.000
_cell.length_b   1.000
_cell.length_c   1.000
_cell.angle_alpha   90.00
_cell.angle_beta   90.00
_cell.angle_gamma   90.00
#
_symmetry.space_group_name_H-M   'P 1'
#
loop_
_entity.id
_entity.type
_entity.pdbx_description
1 polymer ?
#
loop_
_entity_poly.entity_id
_entity_poly.type
_entity_poly.pdbx_seq_one_letter_code
_entity_poly.pdbx_strand_id
1 'polypeptide(L)'
;MIQDKPLRTSWERKMKERQEKKVVKDFARHLQEEKQREREEKKQRREENLKRRLENERKAEIVQVIRNPLKLKRAKKKQLRRIEKRDTLALLQKRQAQRKEAKE
;
A
#
# COMPACT_ATOMS: atom_id res chain seq x y z
N MET A 1 43.38 56.76 20.48
CA MET A 1 42.11 56.21 19.93
C MET A 1 42.43 54.91 19.23
N ILE A 2 41.87 53.79 19.68
CA ILE A 2 42.04 52.48 19.04
C ILE A 2 40.98 52.40 17.94
N GLN A 3 41.38 52.23 16.69
CA GLN A 3 40.46 52.00 15.59
C GLN A 3 40.14 50.49 15.51
N ASP A 4 38.88 50.13 15.74
CA ASP A 4 38.40 48.76 15.57
C ASP A 4 38.53 48.29 14.12
N LYS A 5 39.03 47.06 13.94
CA LYS A 5 39.13 46.45 12.61
C LYS A 5 37.73 46.25 12.03
N PRO A 6 37.48 46.63 10.75
CA PRO A 6 36.16 46.48 10.16
C PRO A 6 35.79 44.99 10.07
N LEU A 7 34.62 44.63 10.62
CA LEU A 7 34.02 43.28 10.61
C LEU A 7 33.58 42.80 9.20
N ARG A 8 34.22 43.28 8.14
CA ARG A 8 33.88 42.90 6.76
C ARG A 8 34.64 41.64 6.35
N THR A 9 33.88 40.58 6.07
CA THR A 9 34.41 39.39 5.40
C THR A 9 34.64 39.67 3.91
N SER A 10 35.72 39.11 3.36
CA SER A 10 36.02 39.19 1.93
C SER A 10 34.95 38.50 1.09
N TRP A 11 34.81 38.93 -0.16
CA TRP A 11 33.84 38.35 -1.10
C TRP A 11 34.08 36.85 -1.32
N GLU A 12 35.34 36.44 -1.45
CA GLU A 12 35.75 35.05 -1.59
C GLU A 12 35.26 34.18 -0.42
N ARG A 13 35.39 34.68 0.82
CA ARG A 13 34.89 33.98 2.01
C ARG A 13 33.37 33.82 1.98
N LYS A 14 32.63 34.84 1.54
CA LYS A 14 31.16 34.76 1.37
C LYS A 14 30.75 33.76 0.31
N MET A 15 31.52 33.65 -0.78
CA MET A 15 31.28 32.68 -1.84
C MET A 15 31.55 31.25 -1.38
N LYS A 16 32.65 31.04 -0.63
CA LYS A 16 32.96 29.73 -0.01
C LYS A 16 31.87 29.29 0.96
N GLU A 17 31.45 30.17 1.88
CA GLU A 17 30.36 29.87 2.82
C GLU A 17 29.03 29.56 2.11
N ARG A 18 28.74 30.23 0.98
CA ARG A 18 27.55 29.94 0.17
C ARG A 18 27.62 28.56 -0.48
N GLN A 19 28.80 28.18 -0.99
CA GLN A 19 29.03 26.87 -1.59
C GLN A 19 28.91 25.76 -0.55
N GLU A 20 29.53 25.93 0.62
CA GLU A 20 29.43 24.97 1.74
C GLU A 20 27.97 24.80 2.19
N LYS A 21 27.24 25.91 2.35
CA LYS A 21 25.79 25.87 2.67
C LYS A 21 24.97 25.15 1.61
N LYS A 22 25.34 25.24 0.33
CA LYS A 22 24.66 24.53 -0.75
C LYS A 22 24.88 23.01 -0.62
N VAL A 23 26.13 22.59 -0.46
CA VAL A 23 26.50 21.18 -0.30
C VAL A 23 25.81 20.55 0.92
N VAL A 24 25.80 21.25 2.06
CA VAL A 24 25.12 20.77 3.28
C VAL A 24 23.61 20.61 3.07
N LYS A 25 22.97 21.56 2.36
CA LYS A 25 21.54 21.48 2.06
C LYS A 25 21.22 20.32 1.12
N ASP A 26 22.03 20.12 0.08
CA ASP A 26 21.83 19.05 -0.87
C ASP A 26 22.01 17.68 -0.18
N PHE A 27 23.02 17.54 0.67
CA PHE A 27 23.22 16.33 1.49
C PHE A 27 22.05 16.07 2.46
N ALA A 28 21.55 17.12 3.12
CA ALA A 28 20.39 16.99 4.01
C ALA A 28 19.12 16.56 3.26
N ARG A 29 18.92 17.03 2.02
CA ARG A 29 17.80 16.59 1.16
C ARG A 29 17.94 15.12 0.79
N HIS A 30 19.13 14.68 0.36
CA HIS A 30 19.36 13.27 0.05
C HIS A 30 19.05 12.35 1.24
N LEU A 31 19.47 12.72 2.46
CA LEU A 31 19.14 11.95 3.66
C LEU A 31 17.63 11.91 3.96
N GLN A 32 16.90 12.99 3.67
CA GLN A 32 15.45 13.01 3.84
C GLN A 32 14.75 12.14 2.80
N GLU A 33 15.19 12.20 1.54
CA GLU A 33 14.66 11.40 0.45
C GLU A 33 14.86 9.90 0.69
N GLU A 34 16.06 9.48 1.14
CA GLU A 34 16.32 8.08 1.48
C GLU A 34 15.40 7.59 2.62
N LYS A 35 15.22 8.39 3.67
CA LYS A 35 14.30 8.07 4.76
C LYS A 35 12.84 7.99 4.29
N GLN A 36 12.45 8.84 3.34
CA GLN A 36 11.10 8.80 2.77
C GLN A 36 10.90 7.54 1.93
N ARG A 37 11.85 7.21 1.05
CA ARG A 37 11.82 5.98 0.23
C ARG A 37 11.70 4.73 1.10
N GLU A 38 12.52 4.61 2.15
CA GLU A 38 12.47 3.46 3.06
C GLU A 38 11.10 3.34 3.76
N ARG A 39 10.49 4.47 4.15
CA ARG A 39 9.15 4.48 4.75
C ARG A 39 8.07 4.08 3.76
N GLU A 40 8.16 4.57 2.53
CA GLU A 40 7.23 4.24 1.45
C GLU A 40 7.31 2.76 1.09
N GLU A 41 8.51 2.20 0.94
CA GLU A 41 8.71 0.77 0.70
C GLU A 41 8.13 -0.09 1.84
N LYS A 42 8.37 0.30 3.11
CA LYS A 42 7.77 -0.37 4.27
C LYS A 42 6.25 -0.29 4.25
N LYS A 43 5.68 0.85 3.83
CA LYS A 43 4.23 1.04 3.71
C LYS A 43 3.66 0.16 2.60
N GLN A 44 4.26 0.16 1.41
CA GLN A 44 3.88 -0.69 0.28
C GLN A 44 3.93 -2.16 0.68
N ARG A 45 5.01 -2.61 1.33
CA ARG A 45 5.13 -3.99 1.83
C ARG A 45 4.03 -4.36 2.82
N ARG A 46 3.65 -3.44 3.71
CA ARG A 46 2.53 -3.66 4.66
C ARG A 46 1.21 -3.76 3.93
N GLU A 47 0.95 -2.88 2.97
CA GLU A 47 -0.27 -2.91 2.15
C GLU A 47 -0.38 -4.20 1.34
N GLU A 48 0.70 -4.64 0.72
CA GLU A 48 0.76 -5.92 0.00
C GLU A 48 0.54 -7.11 0.92
N ASN A 49 1.19 -7.14 2.08
CA ASN A 49 0.99 -8.20 3.07
C ASN A 49 -0.45 -8.23 3.58
N LEU A 50 -1.07 -7.05 3.78
CA LEU A 50 -2.48 -6.96 4.18
C LEU A 50 -3.39 -7.49 3.07
N LYS A 51 -3.16 -7.09 1.81
CA LYS A 51 -3.90 -7.60 0.65
C LYS A 51 -3.79 -9.13 0.55
N ARG A 52 -2.56 -9.66 0.68
CA ARG A 52 -2.31 -11.12 0.69
C ARG A 52 -3.03 -11.82 1.84
N ARG A 53 -3.05 -11.23 3.05
CA ARG A 53 -3.81 -11.79 4.18
C ARG A 53 -5.31 -11.82 3.90
N LEU A 54 -5.89 -10.72 3.44
CA LEU A 54 -7.32 -10.65 3.10
C LEU A 54 -7.69 -11.64 1.99
N GLU A 55 -6.84 -11.80 0.97
CA GLU A 55 -7.04 -12.81 -0.07
C GLU A 55 -6.89 -14.24 0.45
N ASN A 56 -5.91 -14.47 1.33
CA ASN A 56 -5.70 -15.77 1.95
C ASN A 56 -6.84 -16.12 2.90
N GLU A 57 -7.38 -15.18 3.68
CA GLU A 57 -8.59 -15.37 4.49
C GLU A 57 -9.78 -15.74 3.62
N ARG A 58 -10.00 -15.02 2.51
CA ARG A 58 -11.05 -15.35 1.53
C ARG A 58 -10.86 -16.73 0.88
N LYS A 59 -9.62 -17.15 0.65
CA LYS A 59 -9.29 -18.47 0.07
C LYS A 59 -9.33 -19.61 1.09
N ALA A 60 -8.94 -19.34 2.34
CA ALA A 60 -8.94 -20.26 3.45
C ALA A 60 -10.35 -20.51 3.98
N GLU A 61 -11.27 -19.57 3.74
CA GLU A 61 -12.70 -19.83 3.90
C GLU A 61 -13.14 -20.92 2.91
N ILE A 62 -13.18 -22.17 3.39
CA ILE A 62 -13.68 -23.32 2.64
C ILE A 62 -15.19 -23.14 2.44
N VAL A 63 -15.59 -22.53 1.33
CA VAL A 63 -17.00 -22.29 1.00
C VAL A 63 -17.60 -23.50 0.27
N GLN A 64 -18.75 -23.98 0.75
CA GLN A 64 -19.57 -24.93 0.01
C GLN A 64 -20.52 -24.18 -0.94
N VAL A 65 -20.33 -24.33 -2.26
CA VAL A 65 -21.19 -23.68 -3.26
C VAL A 65 -22.55 -24.38 -3.33
N ILE A 66 -23.61 -23.68 -2.91
CA ILE A 66 -25.00 -24.15 -3.01
C ILE A 66 -25.63 -23.60 -4.28
N ARG A 67 -25.72 -24.44 -5.33
CA ARG A 67 -26.34 -24.05 -6.62
C ARG A 67 -27.85 -23.87 -6.56
N ASN A 68 -28.53 -24.59 -5.68
CA ASN A 68 -29.99 -24.49 -5.52
C ASN A 68 -30.33 -23.97 -4.11
N PRO A 69 -30.83 -22.72 -3.99
CA PRO A 69 -31.12 -22.10 -2.69
C PRO A 69 -32.32 -22.72 -1.97
N LEU A 70 -33.20 -23.45 -2.67
CA LEU A 70 -34.34 -24.15 -2.05
C LEU A 70 -33.87 -25.23 -1.06
N LYS A 71 -32.62 -25.69 -1.17
CA LYS A 71 -32.02 -26.63 -0.22
C LYS A 71 -31.87 -26.01 1.19
N LEU A 72 -31.63 -24.70 1.30
CA LEU A 72 -31.54 -24.01 2.59
C LEU A 72 -32.90 -23.98 3.30
N LYS A 73 -34.00 -23.87 2.55
CA LYS A 73 -35.36 -23.88 3.10
C LYS A 73 -35.75 -25.24 3.71
N ARG A 74 -35.04 -26.31 3.34
CA ARG A 74 -35.24 -27.67 3.87
C ARG A 74 -34.38 -27.96 5.10
N ALA A 75 -33.39 -27.12 5.40
CA ALA A 75 -32.47 -27.33 6.53
C ALA A 75 -33.11 -26.92 7.86
N LYS A 76 -32.61 -27.49 8.98
CA LYS A 76 -33.11 -27.16 10.32
C LYS A 76 -32.74 -25.73 10.70
N LYS A 77 -33.65 -25.01 11.35
CA LYS A 77 -33.45 -23.61 11.80
C LYS A 77 -32.20 -23.40 12.66
N LYS A 78 -31.78 -24.39 13.46
CA LYS A 78 -30.53 -24.33 14.26
C LYS A 78 -29.26 -24.36 13.39
N GLN A 79 -29.26 -25.10 12.28
CA GLN A 79 -28.12 -25.18 11.37
C GLN A 79 -27.97 -23.88 10.57
N LEU A 80 -29.10 -23.30 10.13
CA LEU A 80 -29.12 -22.03 9.40
C LEU A 80 -28.49 -20.86 10.20
N ARG A 81 -28.54 -20.89 11.54
CA ARG A 81 -27.93 -19.86 12.39
C ARG A 81 -26.40 -19.80 12.32
N ARG A 82 -25.75 -20.90 11.90
CA ARG A 82 -24.29 -20.99 11.76
C ARG A 82 -23.82 -20.73 10.32
N ILE A 83 -24.76 -20.59 9.37
CA ILE A 83 -24.42 -20.40 7.97
C ILE A 83 -24.18 -18.91 7.72
N GLU A 84 -22.98 -18.58 7.25
CA GLU A 84 -22.68 -17.27 6.71
C GLU A 84 -22.83 -17.29 5.19
N LYS A 85 -23.47 -16.26 4.63
CA LYS A 85 -23.64 -16.16 3.18
C LYS A 85 -22.42 -15.49 2.57
N ARG A 86 -21.61 -16.25 1.83
CA ARG A 86 -20.55 -15.72 0.95
C ARG A 86 -21.03 -15.73 -0.48
N ASP A 87 -21.13 -14.54 -1.07
CA ASP A 87 -21.56 -14.42 -2.45
C ASP A 87 -20.42 -14.76 -3.40
N THR A 88 -20.60 -15.81 -4.18
CA THR A 88 -19.63 -16.28 -5.20
C THR A 88 -20.16 -16.11 -6.62
N LEU A 89 -21.34 -15.50 -6.78
CA LEU A 89 -22.06 -15.39 -8.06
C LEU A 89 -21.29 -14.57 -9.10
N ALA A 90 -20.65 -13.49 -8.66
CA ALA A 90 -19.83 -12.64 -9.54
C ALA A 90 -18.64 -13.40 -10.17
N LEU A 91 -17.97 -14.27 -9.40
CA LEU A 91 -16.89 -15.12 -9.92
C LEU A 91 -17.41 -16.13 -10.95
N LEU A 92 -18.60 -16.69 -10.69
CA LEU A 92 -19.25 -17.64 -11.59
C LEU A 92 -19.67 -16.98 -12.92
N GLN A 93 -20.26 -15.79 -12.86
CA GLN A 93 -20.62 -14.99 -14.04
C GLN A 93 -19.38 -14.59 -14.85
N LYS A 94 -18.32 -14.11 -14.18
CA LYS A 94 -17.05 -13.76 -14.84
C LYS A 94 -16.43 -14.96 -15.58
N ARG A 95 -16.40 -16.13 -14.93
CA ARG A 95 -15.89 -17.37 -15.55
C ARG A 95 -16.76 -17.83 -16.73
N GLN A 96 -18.07 -17.57 -16.68
CA GLN A 96 -18.97 -17.86 -17.80
C GLN A 96 -18.73 -16.93 -19.00
N ALA A 97 -18.51 -15.64 -18.76
CA ALA A 97 -18.17 -14.67 -19.81
C ALA A 97 -16.87 -15.07 -20.52
N GLN A 98 -15.80 -15.35 -19.77
CA GLN A 98 -14.52 -15.81 -20.34
C GLN A 98 -14.64 -17.08 -21.19
N ARG A 99 -15.52 -18.01 -20.80
CA ARG A 99 -15.77 -19.24 -21.57
C ARG A 99 -16.57 -19.01 -22.84
N LYS A 100 -17.37 -17.95 -22.91
CA LYS A 100 -18.10 -17.56 -24.11
C LYS A 100 -17.16 -16.86 -25.09
N GLU A 101 -16.36 -15.91 -24.60
CA GLU A 101 -15.33 -15.21 -25.39
C GLU A 101 -14.30 -16.18 -25.97
N ALA A 102 -13.94 -17.25 -25.26
CA ALA A 102 -13.02 -18.27 -25.77
C ALA A 102 -13.66 -19.30 -26.73
N LYS A 103 -14.98 -19.23 -26.93
CA LYS A 103 -15.75 -20.10 -27.85
C LYS A 103 -16.17 -19.40 -29.13
N GLU A 104 -16.21 -18.07 -29.12
CA GLU A 104 -16.25 -17.23 -30.32
C GLU A 104 -14.85 -17.12 -30.94
#